data_AF-B4LY53-F1
#
_entry.id   AF-B4LY53-F1
#
_cell.length_a   1.000
_cell.length_b   1.000
_cell.length_c   1.000
_cell.angle_alpha   90.00
_cell.angle_beta   90.00
_cell.angle_gamma   90.00
#
_symmetry.space_group_name_H-M   'P 1'
#
loop_
_entity.id
_entity.type
_entity.pdbx_description
1 polymer ?
#
loop_
_entity_poly.entity_id
_entity_poly.type
_entity_poly.pdbx_seq_one_letter_code
_entity_poly.pdbx_strand_id
1 'polypeptide(L)'
;MFRVLFLFAAVFYVVEATVILPNPTVTSKCNIYKKDLCWALVDCICRPFQNPCLRDAENALRIENCKTPIVPVTEELCKHFIPKVCLWGRPVKAYFPKPPKCGCPDKPGTIDELTFKNFCQLQKYSAEKNEGEFKY
;
A
#
# COMPACT_ATOMS: atom_id res chain seq x y z
N MET A 1 22.39 -50.16 -23.07
CA MET A 1 21.23 -49.31 -23.45
C MET A 1 20.94 -48.33 -22.31
N PHE A 2 21.58 -47.17 -22.26
CA PHE A 2 21.30 -46.11 -21.27
C PHE A 2 21.80 -44.76 -21.81
N ARG A 3 21.29 -44.32 -22.96
CA ARG A 3 21.72 -43.05 -23.60
C ARG A 3 20.56 -42.17 -24.09
N VAL A 4 19.36 -42.31 -23.51
CA VAL A 4 18.15 -41.60 -24.02
C VAL A 4 17.30 -40.95 -22.91
N LEU A 5 17.85 -40.66 -21.73
CA LEU A 5 17.08 -40.07 -20.61
C LEU A 5 17.59 -38.70 -20.14
N PHE A 6 18.13 -37.88 -21.05
CA PHE A 6 18.57 -36.50 -20.71
C PHE A 6 18.07 -35.43 -21.68
N LEU A 7 16.98 -35.68 -22.42
CA LEU A 7 16.44 -34.71 -23.40
C LEU A 7 15.03 -34.19 -23.10
N PHE A 8 14.46 -34.44 -21.91
CA PHE A 8 13.12 -33.97 -21.53
C PHE A 8 13.09 -33.08 -20.27
N ALA A 9 14.17 -32.35 -19.98
CA ALA A 9 14.21 -31.38 -18.89
C ALA A 9 14.39 -29.93 -19.37
N ALA A 10 13.91 -29.62 -20.58
CA ALA A 10 14.05 -28.31 -21.20
C ALA A 10 12.71 -27.81 -21.77
N VAL A 11 11.61 -28.00 -21.05
CA VAL A 11 10.33 -27.30 -21.32
C VAL A 11 9.71 -27.02 -19.97
N PHE A 12 9.17 -25.81 -19.78
CA PHE A 12 8.56 -25.28 -18.54
C PHE A 12 9.53 -24.62 -17.53
N TYR A 13 10.36 -23.69 -18.01
CA TYR A 13 10.48 -22.44 -17.25
C TYR A 13 9.51 -21.46 -17.90
N VAL A 14 8.33 -21.36 -17.28
CA VAL A 14 7.40 -20.25 -17.54
C VAL A 14 8.13 -18.99 -17.11
N VAL A 15 8.49 -18.16 -18.08
CA VAL A 15 8.90 -16.79 -17.82
C VAL A 15 7.71 -16.13 -17.16
N GLU A 16 7.77 -15.93 -15.84
CA GLU A 16 6.96 -14.91 -15.18
C GLU A 16 7.38 -13.58 -15.81
N ALA A 17 6.65 -13.18 -16.84
CA ALA A 17 6.70 -11.83 -17.34
C ALA A 17 6.24 -10.96 -16.17
N THR A 18 7.20 -10.39 -15.45
CA THR A 18 6.98 -9.20 -14.65
C THR A 18 6.56 -8.11 -15.62
N VAL A 19 5.26 -8.07 -15.92
CA VAL A 19 4.64 -6.87 -16.46
C VAL A 19 4.83 -5.83 -15.38
N ILE A 20 5.92 -5.07 -15.50
CA ILE A 20 6.10 -3.80 -14.82
C ILE A 20 5.04 -2.90 -15.46
N LEU A 21 3.79 -3.08 -15.01
CA LEU A 21 2.77 -2.08 -15.24
C LEU A 21 3.36 -0.79 -14.67
N PRO A 22 3.46 0.29 -15.47
CA PRO A 22 3.88 1.57 -14.94
C PRO A 22 2.98 1.85 -13.74
N ASN A 23 3.60 2.12 -12.59
CA ASN A 23 2.88 2.42 -11.36
C ASN A 23 1.83 3.47 -11.71
N PRO A 24 0.53 3.15 -11.64
CA PRO A 24 -0.46 4.15 -11.96
C PRO A 24 -0.23 5.32 -11.03
N THR A 25 0.13 6.45 -11.63
CA THR A 25 0.40 7.71 -10.97
C THR A 25 -0.92 8.24 -10.41
N VAL A 26 -1.36 7.66 -9.28
CA VAL A 26 -2.42 8.17 -8.39
C VAL A 26 -2.18 9.65 -8.02
N THR A 27 -0.94 10.11 -8.20
CA THR A 27 -0.42 11.39 -7.75
C THR A 27 -0.87 12.63 -8.51
N SER A 28 -1.35 12.57 -9.76
CA SER A 28 -1.53 13.83 -10.51
C SER A 28 -2.70 14.70 -10.04
N LYS A 29 -3.71 14.12 -9.36
CA LYS A 29 -4.93 14.85 -8.94
C LYS A 29 -5.05 15.08 -7.43
N CYS A 30 -4.43 14.25 -6.60
CA CYS A 30 -4.60 14.34 -5.14
C CYS A 30 -3.44 15.10 -4.49
N ASN A 31 -3.76 16.06 -3.63
CA ASN A 31 -2.75 16.70 -2.77
C ASN A 31 -2.32 15.72 -1.66
N ILE A 32 -1.11 15.16 -1.78
CA ILE A 32 -0.57 14.21 -0.81
C ILE A 32 -0.25 14.84 0.56
N TYR A 33 -0.07 16.16 0.63
CA TYR A 33 0.27 16.88 1.86
C TYR A 33 -0.96 17.31 2.66
N LYS A 34 -2.15 17.32 2.03
CA LYS A 34 -3.41 17.60 2.71
C LYS A 34 -3.74 16.47 3.69
N LYS A 35 -3.71 16.78 4.98
CA LYS A 35 -4.07 15.86 6.06
C LYS A 35 -5.57 15.97 6.37
N ASP A 36 -6.32 15.00 5.88
CA ASP A 36 -7.77 14.84 6.09
C ASP A 36 -8.04 13.35 6.34
N LEU A 37 -7.47 12.85 7.44
CA LEU A 37 -7.29 11.42 7.65
C LEU A 37 -8.64 10.68 7.59
N CYS A 38 -8.70 9.61 6.80
CA CYS A 38 -9.86 8.75 6.72
C CYS A 38 -9.47 7.28 6.87
N TRP A 39 -10.41 6.46 7.32
CA TRP A 39 -10.18 5.08 7.68
C TRP A 39 -10.94 4.14 6.77
N ALA A 40 -10.32 3.01 6.42
CA ALA A 40 -10.95 2.00 5.61
C ALA A 40 -10.42 0.60 5.93
N LEU A 41 -11.20 -0.41 5.58
CA LEU A 41 -10.74 -1.79 5.52
C LEU A 41 -10.28 -2.11 4.10
N VAL A 42 -9.07 -2.65 4.00
CA VAL A 42 -8.50 -3.19 2.78
C VAL A 42 -8.11 -4.63 3.07
N ASP A 43 -8.78 -5.58 2.43
CA ASP A 43 -8.57 -7.02 2.68
C ASP A 43 -8.71 -7.38 4.18
N CYS A 44 -9.74 -6.83 4.83
CA CYS A 44 -10.02 -6.96 6.28
C CYS A 44 -8.91 -6.44 7.21
N ILE A 45 -8.01 -5.59 6.71
CA ILE A 45 -6.98 -4.93 7.51
C ILE A 45 -7.31 -3.45 7.60
N CYS A 46 -7.19 -2.90 8.81
CA CYS A 46 -7.35 -1.47 9.03
C CYS A 46 -6.25 -0.68 8.33
N ARG A 47 -6.65 0.25 7.46
CA ARG A 47 -5.75 1.15 6.76
C ARG A 47 -6.21 2.61 6.89
N PRO A 48 -5.42 3.47 7.53
CA PRO A 48 -5.60 4.91 7.40
C PRO A 48 -5.13 5.39 6.03
N PHE A 49 -5.82 6.39 5.49
CA PHE A 49 -5.44 7.12 4.30
C PHE A 49 -5.27 8.59 4.66
N GLN A 50 -4.24 9.22 4.09
CA GLN A 50 -3.92 10.62 4.37
C GLN A 50 -5.07 11.57 4.04
N ASN A 51 -5.85 11.25 2.99
CA ASN A 51 -7.10 11.92 2.65
C ASN A 51 -8.02 11.05 1.76
N PRO A 52 -9.32 11.39 1.65
CA PRO A 52 -10.29 10.63 0.85
C PRO A 52 -9.93 10.54 -0.64
N CYS A 53 -9.31 11.58 -1.22
CA CYS A 53 -8.89 11.56 -2.63
C CYS A 53 -7.92 10.41 -2.89
N LEU A 54 -6.94 10.23 -2.01
CA LEU A 54 -5.97 9.14 -2.11
C LEU A 54 -6.60 7.76 -1.92
N ARG A 55 -7.54 7.63 -0.97
CA ARG A 55 -8.32 6.40 -0.79
C ARG A 55 -9.10 6.04 -2.06
N ASP A 56 -9.81 7.01 -2.63
CA ASP A 56 -10.69 6.78 -3.77
C ASP A 56 -9.89 6.45 -5.04
N ALA A 57 -8.74 7.08 -5.22
CA ALA A 57 -7.84 6.77 -6.32
C ALA A 57 -7.20 5.38 -6.17
N GLU A 58 -6.75 4.98 -4.97
CA GLU A 58 -6.30 3.60 -4.72
C GLU A 58 -7.46 2.60 -4.95
N ASN A 59 -8.68 2.94 -4.53
CA ASN A 59 -9.85 2.09 -4.75
C ASN A 59 -10.15 1.89 -6.24
N ALA A 60 -10.09 2.97 -7.03
CA ALA A 60 -10.28 2.90 -8.48
C ALA A 60 -9.25 1.97 -9.12
N LEU A 61 -7.98 2.07 -8.73
CA LEU A 61 -6.94 1.15 -9.20
C LEU A 61 -7.16 -0.28 -8.76
N ARG A 62 -7.62 -0.51 -7.53
CA ARG A 62 -7.93 -1.86 -7.07
C ARG A 62 -9.03 -2.48 -7.91
N ILE A 63 -10.09 -1.73 -8.21
CA ILE A 63 -11.19 -2.18 -9.07
C ILE A 63 -10.68 -2.48 -10.47
N GLU A 64 -9.88 -1.59 -11.07
CA GLU A 64 -9.26 -1.80 -12.39
C GLU A 64 -8.40 -3.07 -12.42
N ASN A 65 -7.69 -3.37 -11.32
CA ASN A 65 -6.86 -4.55 -11.17
C ASN A 65 -7.63 -5.78 -10.64
N CYS A 66 -8.97 -5.78 -10.69
CA CYS A 66 -9.83 -6.88 -10.23
C CYS A 66 -9.59 -7.31 -8.76
N LYS A 67 -9.19 -6.37 -7.89
CA LYS A 67 -9.01 -6.58 -6.45
C LYS A 67 -10.27 -6.21 -5.69
N THR A 68 -10.37 -6.66 -4.44
CA THR A 68 -11.47 -6.29 -3.55
C THR A 68 -11.52 -4.76 -3.36
N PRO A 69 -12.71 -4.15 -3.38
CA PRO A 69 -12.83 -2.71 -3.16
C PRO A 69 -12.47 -2.33 -1.73
N ILE A 70 -12.03 -1.10 -1.56
CA ILE A 70 -11.79 -0.48 -0.26
C ILE A 70 -13.14 -0.19 0.40
N VAL A 71 -13.28 -0.55 1.68
CA VAL A 71 -14.51 -0.33 2.46
C VAL A 71 -14.27 0.79 3.46
N PRO A 72 -14.80 2.01 3.25
CA PRO A 72 -14.71 3.09 4.23
C PRO A 72 -15.40 2.69 5.55
N VAL A 73 -14.74 2.95 6.68
CA VAL A 73 -15.26 2.66 8.01
C VAL A 73 -14.92 3.79 8.98
N THR A 74 -15.52 3.78 10.17
CA THR A 74 -15.10 4.69 11.23
C THR A 74 -13.76 4.26 11.82
N GLU A 75 -13.07 5.19 12.49
CA GLU A 75 -11.80 4.91 13.18
C GLU A 75 -11.97 3.81 14.24
N GLU A 76 -13.06 3.89 15.01
CA GLU A 76 -13.36 2.96 16.10
C GLU A 76 -13.53 1.54 15.55
N LEU A 77 -14.27 1.38 14.45
CA LEU A 77 -14.43 0.09 13.81
C LEU A 77 -13.10 -0.40 13.22
N CYS A 78 -12.37 0.47 12.52
CA CYS A 78 -11.11 0.12 11.89
C CYS A 78 -10.10 -0.45 12.90
N LYS A 79 -9.95 0.16 14.09
CA LYS A 79 -9.00 -0.27 15.12
C LYS A 79 -9.14 -1.75 15.53
N HIS A 80 -10.33 -2.34 15.40
CA HIS A 80 -10.56 -3.76 15.69
C HIS A 80 -9.89 -4.70 14.67
N PHE A 81 -9.55 -4.20 13.49
CA PHE A 81 -8.91 -4.92 12.38
C PHE A 81 -7.41 -4.62 12.26
N ILE A 82 -6.81 -4.02 13.30
CA ILE A 82 -5.35 -3.86 13.36
C ILE A 82 -4.70 -5.24 13.62
N PRO A 83 -3.69 -5.64 12.82
CA PRO A 83 -3.00 -6.90 13.03
C PRO A 83 -2.36 -6.98 14.43
N LYS A 84 -2.78 -7.95 15.24
CA LYS A 84 -2.20 -8.15 16.59
C LYS A 84 -0.77 -8.70 16.51
N VAL A 85 -0.56 -9.67 15.61
CA VAL A 85 0.70 -10.37 15.39
C VAL A 85 1.11 -10.21 13.93
N CYS A 86 2.37 -9.86 13.69
CA CYS A 86 2.96 -9.82 12.36
C CYS A 86 3.99 -10.94 12.22
N LEU A 87 3.72 -11.86 11.29
CA LEU A 87 4.62 -12.97 10.96
C LEU A 87 5.76 -12.51 10.04
N TRP A 88 6.55 -13.47 9.58
CA TRP A 88 7.68 -13.26 8.67
C TRP A 88 7.21 -12.64 7.35
N GLY A 89 8.05 -11.79 6.76
CA GLY A 89 7.77 -11.13 5.49
C GLY A 89 8.99 -10.40 4.96
N ARG A 90 8.83 -9.76 3.80
CA ARG A 90 9.91 -8.99 3.16
C ARG A 90 9.89 -7.54 3.66
N PRO A 91 11.05 -6.91 3.92
CA PRO A 91 11.12 -5.51 4.27
C PRO A 91 10.42 -4.62 3.24
N VAL A 92 9.76 -3.57 3.74
CA VAL A 92 9.07 -2.59 2.90
C VAL A 92 9.46 -1.18 3.31
N LYS A 93 9.55 -0.30 2.33
CA LYS A 93 9.69 1.13 2.52
C LYS A 93 8.33 1.80 2.38
N ALA A 94 8.08 2.82 3.18
CA ALA A 94 6.88 3.63 3.11
C ALA A 94 7.21 5.11 3.29
N TYR A 95 6.37 5.94 2.68
CA TYR A 95 6.54 7.39 2.63
C TYR A 95 5.37 8.06 3.34
N PHE A 96 5.66 8.96 4.27
CA PHE A 96 4.66 9.63 5.09
C PHE A 96 4.70 11.13 4.83
N PRO A 97 3.78 11.67 4.01
CA PRO A 97 3.73 13.08 3.73
C PRO A 97 3.26 13.85 4.97
N LYS A 98 4.05 14.83 5.39
CA LYS A 98 3.75 15.74 6.50
C LYS A 98 3.32 17.09 5.95
N PRO A 99 2.24 17.68 6.48
CA PRO A 99 1.83 19.02 6.08
C PRO A 99 2.93 20.04 6.43
N PRO A 100 3.03 21.15 5.69
CA PRO A 100 4.03 22.16 5.96
C PRO A 100 3.80 22.84 7.32
N LYS A 101 4.89 23.19 8.00
CA LYS A 101 4.85 23.81 9.35
C LYS A 101 4.10 25.15 9.40
N CYS A 102 3.96 25.83 8.26
CA CYS A 102 3.25 27.10 8.15
C CYS A 102 1.72 26.97 8.28
N GLY A 103 1.17 25.76 8.35
CA GLY A 103 -0.28 25.53 8.46
C GLY A 103 -1.04 25.72 7.15
N CYS A 104 -0.34 25.86 6.01
CA CYS A 104 -0.96 25.99 4.69
C CYS A 104 -1.19 24.61 4.05
N PRO A 105 -2.43 24.07 4.02
CA PRO A 105 -2.69 22.69 3.55
C PRO A 105 -2.39 22.48 2.06
N ASP A 106 -2.41 23.54 1.26
CA ASP A 106 -2.20 23.49 -0.19
C ASP A 106 -0.73 23.65 -0.61
N LYS A 107 0.18 23.83 0.36
CA LYS A 107 1.62 23.94 0.07
C LYS A 107 2.32 22.60 0.28
N PRO A 108 3.38 22.31 -0.51
CA PRO A 108 4.18 21.12 -0.30
C PRO A 108 4.83 21.14 1.08
N GLY A 109 4.76 20.01 1.77
CA GLY A 109 5.44 19.78 3.05
C GLY A 109 6.64 18.86 2.87
N THR A 110 6.97 18.09 3.90
CA THR A 110 8.06 17.11 3.87
C THR A 110 7.51 15.70 3.68
N ILE A 111 8.37 14.77 3.27
CA ILE A 111 8.04 13.35 3.16
C ILE A 111 9.07 12.60 3.98
N ASP A 112 8.60 11.86 4.97
CA ASP A 112 9.45 11.01 5.77
C ASP A 112 9.48 9.61 5.16
N GLU A 113 10.67 9.03 5.01
CA GLU A 113 10.84 7.64 4.56
C GLU A 113 11.15 6.76 5.77
N LEU A 114 10.35 5.71 5.96
CA LEU A 114 10.57 4.70 6.99
C LEU A 114 10.65 3.31 6.37
N THR A 115 11.47 2.45 6.96
CA THR A 115 11.60 1.05 6.57
C THR A 115 11.03 0.15 7.66
N PHE A 116 10.20 -0.81 7.27
CA PHE A 116 9.55 -1.78 8.16
C PHE A 116 10.02 -3.19 7.84
N LYS A 117 10.02 -4.08 8.83
CA LYS A 117 10.44 -5.48 8.62
C LYS A 117 9.53 -6.21 7.63
N ASN A 118 8.25 -5.83 7.57
CA ASN A 118 7.29 -6.33 6.60
C ASN A 118 6.04 -5.44 6.47
N PHE A 119 5.20 -5.74 5.48
CA PHE A 119 3.96 -5.02 5.21
C PHE A 119 2.97 -5.01 6.38
N CYS A 120 2.88 -6.11 7.15
CA CYS A 120 2.03 -6.14 8.35
C CYS A 120 2.48 -5.12 9.39
N GLN A 121 3.79 -4.99 9.63
CA GLN A 121 4.33 -4.00 10.56
C GLN A 121 4.08 -2.57 10.09
N LEU A 122 4.18 -2.32 8.79
CA LEU A 122 3.78 -1.04 8.20
C LEU A 122 2.30 -0.74 8.47
N GLN A 123 1.40 -1.68 8.19
CA GLN A 123 -0.04 -1.45 8.41
C GLN A 123 -0.38 -1.22 9.88
N LYS A 124 0.24 -2.00 10.76
CA LYS A 124 0.10 -1.83 12.21
C LYS A 124 0.59 -0.46 12.66
N TYR A 125 1.79 -0.06 12.23
CA TYR A 125 2.34 1.26 12.55
C TYR A 125 1.42 2.40 12.09
N SER A 126 1.00 2.35 10.82
CA SER A 126 0.16 3.37 10.21
C SER A 126 -1.15 3.54 10.99
N ALA A 127 -1.81 2.42 11.31
CA ALA A 127 -3.06 2.42 12.06
C ALA A 127 -2.91 2.82 13.54
N GLU A 128 -1.79 2.49 14.20
CA GLU A 128 -1.54 2.89 15.59
C GLU A 128 -1.10 4.36 15.72
N LYS A 129 -0.46 4.91 14.68
CA LYS A 129 0.07 6.28 14.65
C LYS A 129 -0.86 7.28 13.98
N ASN A 130 -1.98 6.83 13.42
CA ASN A 130 -2.90 7.67 12.66
C ASN A 130 -2.18 8.37 11.48
N GLU A 131 -1.35 7.61 10.77
CA GLU A 131 -0.57 8.10 9.64
C GLU A 131 -0.96 7.34 8.38
N GLY A 132 -1.41 8.05 7.34
CA GLY A 132 -1.63 7.45 6.03
C GLY A 132 -0.33 7.43 5.24
N GLU A 133 0.11 6.25 4.83
CA GLU A 133 1.27 6.11 3.95
C GLU A 133 0.90 6.40 2.49
N PHE A 134 1.90 6.85 1.74
CA PHE A 134 1.84 7.10 0.31
C PHE A 134 2.80 6.15 -0.42
N LYS A 135 2.39 5.58 -1.56
CA LYS A 135 3.22 4.71 -2.40
C LYS A 135 3.64 5.46 -3.66
N TYR A 136 4.95 5.48 -3.95
CA TYR A 136 5.52 5.87 -5.23
C TYR A 136 5.56 4.71 -6.21
#